data_AF-A0A061QEZ9-F1
#
_entry.id   AF-A0A061QEZ9-F1
#
_cell.length_a   1.000
_cell.length_b   1.000
_cell.length_c   1.000
_cell.angle_alpha   90.00
_cell.angle_beta   90.00
_cell.angle_gamma   90.00
#
_symmetry.space_group_name_H-M   'P 1'
#
loop_
_entity.id
_entity.type
_entity.pdbx_description
1 polymer ?
#
loop_
_entity_poly.entity_id
_entity_poly.type
_entity_poly.pdbx_seq_one_letter_code
_entity_poly.pdbx_strand_id
1 'polypeptide(L)'
;MSRPLSHRFAPGLWPSLLTLIGVLTLIALGQWQVQRLAWKTALLAEIEARTSAPPVALPKDLSADAALRDWRYRPVTVRGTFDHAHELYLHQGRGFHIITPLIRRDGGAPVLVVRGYVPGEKLLPARRPEGLVSGLITIEGLVRMAGEPNLFTPENDPAGNRWYWRDLEAMARASGLAEVAPVYLDSLHDAPGGWPRGDTTILALPNNHLGYALTWFSFALALLVIYILYGLRRAKETSKEKAKTQSG
;
A
#
# COMPACT_ATOMS: atom_id res chain seq x y z
N MET A 1 -23.95 62.35 25.37
CA MET A 1 -23.37 61.86 24.10
C MET A 1 -22.55 60.60 24.39
N SER A 2 -23.12 59.43 24.14
CA SER A 2 -22.51 58.12 24.37
C SER A 2 -21.46 57.83 23.28
N ARG A 3 -20.18 57.75 23.66
CA ARG A 3 -19.10 57.34 22.75
C ARG A 3 -19.33 55.89 22.29
N PRO A 4 -19.25 55.57 20.98
CA PRO A 4 -19.32 54.19 20.54
C PRO A 4 -18.12 53.43 21.12
N LEU A 5 -18.39 52.33 21.82
CA LEU A 5 -17.41 51.35 22.24
C LEU A 5 -16.76 50.77 20.97
N SER A 6 -15.70 51.41 20.47
CA SER A 6 -14.88 50.80 19.43
C SER A 6 -14.34 49.50 20.03
N HIS A 7 -14.84 48.35 19.58
CA HIS A 7 -14.26 47.05 19.86
C HIS A 7 -12.87 47.02 19.22
N ARG A 8 -11.88 47.60 19.92
CA ARG A 8 -10.50 47.57 19.47
C ARG A 8 -10.07 46.11 19.47
N PHE A 9 -9.31 45.69 18.47
CA PHE A 9 -8.69 44.37 18.43
C PHE A 9 -7.23 44.57 18.83
N ALA A 10 -6.78 43.98 19.94
CA ALA A 10 -5.45 44.23 20.49
C ALA A 10 -4.75 42.95 20.98
N PRO A 11 -4.54 41.94 20.12
CA PRO A 11 -3.94 40.66 20.51
C PRO A 11 -2.43 40.75 20.83
N GLY A 12 -1.73 41.78 20.36
CA GLY A 12 -0.27 41.93 20.50
C GLY A 12 0.53 41.17 19.44
N LEU A 13 1.79 41.57 19.24
CA LEU A 13 2.63 41.09 18.12
C LEU A 13 2.93 39.58 18.20
N TRP A 14 3.40 39.10 19.35
CA TRP A 14 3.79 37.69 19.51
C TRP A 14 2.63 36.70 19.33
N PRO A 15 1.44 36.89 19.96
CA PRO A 15 0.29 36.02 19.70
C PRO A 15 -0.15 36.04 18.24
N SER A 16 0.00 37.19 17.56
CA SER A 16 -0.32 37.32 16.13
C SER A 16 0.65 36.52 15.26
N LEU A 17 1.96 36.61 15.54
CA LEU A 17 2.98 35.89 14.80
C LEU A 17 2.84 34.37 14.98
N LEU A 18 2.67 33.89 16.22
CA LEU A 18 2.50 32.47 16.51
C LEU A 18 1.21 31.92 15.88
N THR A 19 0.12 32.68 15.94
CA THR A 19 -1.14 32.30 15.29
C THR A 19 -0.96 32.22 13.78
N LEU A 20 -0.31 33.20 13.16
CA LEU A 20 -0.06 33.21 11.72
C LEU A 20 0.74 31.98 11.30
N ILE A 21 1.85 31.67 11.98
CA ILE A 21 2.68 30.49 11.69
C ILE A 21 1.85 29.21 11.86
N GLY A 22 1.09 29.10 12.96
CA GLY A 22 0.23 27.93 13.23
C GLY A 22 -0.83 27.73 12.14
N VAL A 23 -1.56 28.79 11.78
CA VAL A 23 -2.60 28.74 10.73
C VAL A 23 -1.98 28.37 9.37
N LEU A 24 -0.86 28.98 8.98
CA LEU A 24 -0.19 28.66 7.72
C LEU A 24 0.28 27.19 7.69
N THR A 25 0.78 26.68 8.81
CA THR A 25 1.20 25.28 8.93
C THR A 25 0.01 24.33 8.78
N LEU A 26 -1.10 24.61 9.48
CA LEU A 26 -2.32 23.80 9.42
C LEU A 26 -2.95 23.81 8.02
N ILE A 27 -2.96 24.97 7.36
CA ILE A 27 -3.41 25.08 5.96
C ILE A 27 -2.50 24.28 5.03
N ALA A 28 -1.17 24.41 5.18
CA ALA A 28 -0.22 23.65 4.38
C ALA A 28 -0.38 22.13 4.55
N LEU A 29 -0.59 21.66 5.78
CA LEU A 29 -0.89 20.24 6.06
C LEU A 29 -2.21 19.81 5.42
N GLY A 30 -3.26 20.63 5.51
CA GLY A 30 -4.55 20.36 4.86
C GLY A 30 -4.42 20.26 3.33
N GLN A 31 -3.70 21.19 2.71
CA GLN A 31 -3.42 21.18 1.26
C GLN A 31 -2.62 19.95 0.85
N TRP A 32 -1.58 19.60 1.62
CA TRP A 32 -0.81 18.38 1.39
C TRP A 32 -1.69 17.12 1.43
N GLN A 33 -2.62 17.03 2.39
CA GLN A 33 -3.57 15.91 2.45
C GLN A 33 -4.48 15.84 1.21
N VAL A 34 -4.95 16.97 0.69
CA VAL A 34 -5.76 17.00 -0.55
C VAL A 34 -4.94 16.56 -1.76
N GLN A 35 -3.70 17.03 -1.89
CA GLN A 35 -2.81 16.59 -2.97
C GLN A 35 -2.51 15.08 -2.85
N ARG A 36 -2.27 14.60 -1.63
CA ARG A 36 -2.02 13.19 -1.34
C ARG A 36 -3.24 12.31 -1.66
N LEU A 37 -4.45 12.79 -1.35
CA LEU A 37 -5.71 12.17 -1.74
C LEU A 37 -5.77 12.01 -3.27
N ALA A 38 -5.58 13.10 -4.01
CA ALA A 38 -5.65 13.10 -5.47
C ALA A 38 -4.62 12.14 -6.09
N TRP A 39 -3.36 12.21 -5.63
CA TRP A 39 -2.31 11.29 -6.05
C TRP A 39 -2.68 9.82 -5.80
N LYS A 40 -3.18 9.51 -4.59
CA LYS A 40 -3.54 8.14 -4.22
C LYS A 40 -4.74 7.62 -5.02
N THR A 41 -5.72 8.47 -5.28
CA THR A 41 -6.88 8.14 -6.13
C THR A 41 -6.44 7.85 -7.56
N ALA A 42 -5.55 8.66 -8.12
CA ALA A 42 -5.01 8.42 -9.47
C ALA A 42 -4.24 7.10 -9.55
N LEU A 43 -3.40 6.80 -8.54
CA LEU A 43 -2.68 5.53 -8.46
C LEU A 43 -3.62 4.32 -8.37
N LEU A 44 -4.68 4.41 -7.57
CA LEU A 44 -5.68 3.35 -7.47
C LEU A 44 -6.43 3.15 -8.79
N ALA A 45 -6.79 4.23 -9.48
CA ALA A 45 -7.42 4.16 -10.79
C ALA A 45 -6.52 3.51 -11.85
N GLU A 46 -5.21 3.79 -11.81
CA GLU A 46 -4.22 3.15 -12.69
C GLU A 46 -4.09 1.64 -12.40
N ILE A 47 -4.01 1.27 -11.12
CA ILE A 47 -3.95 -0.14 -10.72
C ILE A 47 -5.23 -0.89 -11.13
N GLU A 48 -6.40 -0.28 -10.90
CA GLU A 48 -7.68 -0.84 -11.34
C GLU A 48 -7.69 -1.04 -12.85
N ALA A 49 -7.42 0.01 -13.64
CA ALA A 49 -7.42 -0.06 -15.09
C ALA A 49 -6.48 -1.16 -15.65
N ARG A 50 -5.35 -1.41 -15.00
CA ARG A 50 -4.44 -2.51 -15.37
C ARG A 50 -4.99 -3.88 -14.99
N THR A 51 -5.55 -3.99 -13.78
CA THR A 51 -6.03 -5.27 -13.23
C THR A 51 -7.33 -5.73 -13.90
N SER A 52 -8.19 -4.81 -14.36
CA SER A 52 -9.42 -5.14 -15.09
C SER A 52 -9.20 -5.36 -16.60
N ALA A 53 -7.97 -5.19 -17.10
CA ALA A 53 -7.66 -5.42 -18.51
C ALA A 53 -7.73 -6.92 -18.86
N PRO A 54 -8.16 -7.30 -20.07
CA PRO A 54 -8.18 -8.70 -20.48
C PRO A 54 -6.78 -9.35 -20.36
N PRO A 55 -6.68 -10.58 -19.82
CA PRO A 55 -5.42 -11.29 -19.72
C PRO A 55 -4.74 -11.48 -21.06
N VAL A 56 -3.44 -11.17 -21.13
CA VAL A 56 -2.61 -11.40 -22.32
C VAL A 56 -1.66 -12.57 -22.08
N ALA A 57 -1.17 -13.22 -23.14
CA ALA A 57 -0.16 -14.27 -22.96
C ALA A 57 1.12 -13.70 -22.34
N LEU A 58 1.69 -14.38 -21.35
CA LEU A 58 2.98 -14.00 -20.76
C LEU A 58 4.08 -14.07 -21.84
N PRO A 59 4.82 -12.99 -22.11
CA PRO A 59 5.93 -13.02 -23.05
C PRO A 59 6.99 -14.07 -22.68
N LYS A 60 7.62 -14.68 -23.68
CA LYS A 60 8.73 -15.62 -23.45
C LYS A 60 9.98 -14.91 -22.92
N ASP A 61 10.25 -13.75 -23.51
CA ASP A 61 11.36 -12.89 -23.13
C ASP A 61 10.80 -11.67 -22.38
N LEU A 62 11.27 -11.51 -21.16
CA LEU A 62 10.91 -10.45 -20.22
C LEU A 62 12.16 -9.69 -19.75
N SER A 63 13.31 -9.86 -20.42
CA SER A 63 14.64 -9.41 -19.98
C SER A 63 14.87 -7.89 -19.96
N ALA A 64 13.88 -7.06 -20.31
CA ALA A 64 14.01 -5.59 -20.31
C ALA A 64 13.43 -4.95 -19.04
N ASP A 65 14.28 -4.60 -18.07
CA ASP A 65 13.91 -4.02 -16.76
C ASP A 65 12.95 -2.81 -16.81
N ALA A 66 13.11 -1.93 -17.81
CA ALA A 66 12.23 -0.77 -17.97
C ALA A 66 10.80 -1.19 -18.38
N ALA A 67 10.68 -2.16 -19.28
CA ALA A 67 9.39 -2.69 -19.71
C ALA A 67 8.74 -3.55 -18.62
N LEU A 68 9.53 -4.25 -17.79
CA LEU A 68 9.01 -5.09 -16.70
C LEU A 68 8.08 -4.32 -15.77
N ARG A 69 8.43 -3.10 -15.38
CA ARG A 69 7.59 -2.27 -14.51
C ARG A 69 6.19 -2.01 -15.10
N ASP A 70 6.07 -1.92 -16.42
CA ASP A 70 4.78 -1.74 -17.11
C ASP A 70 3.90 -2.99 -17.04
N TRP A 71 4.50 -4.16 -16.82
CA TRP A 71 3.78 -5.41 -16.63
C TRP A 71 3.22 -5.57 -15.21
N ARG A 72 3.67 -4.77 -14.23
CA ARG A 72 3.18 -4.88 -12.85
C ARG A 72 1.66 -4.69 -12.78
N TYR A 73 0.98 -5.62 -12.12
CA TYR A 73 -0.49 -5.68 -12.02
C TYR A 73 -1.21 -5.92 -13.36
N ARG A 74 -0.51 -6.43 -14.37
CA ARG A 74 -1.15 -6.85 -15.62
C ARG A 74 -1.60 -8.31 -15.51
N PRO A 75 -2.88 -8.62 -15.80
CA PRO A 75 -3.34 -9.99 -15.92
C PRO A 75 -2.68 -10.67 -17.11
N VAL A 76 -2.18 -11.88 -16.88
CA VAL A 76 -1.55 -12.69 -17.91
C VAL A 76 -2.02 -14.13 -17.84
N THR A 77 -1.94 -14.81 -18.98
CA THR A 77 -2.12 -16.26 -19.08
C THR A 77 -0.79 -16.94 -19.42
N VAL A 78 -0.53 -18.06 -18.75
CA VAL A 78 0.63 -18.90 -19.03
C VAL A 78 0.21 -20.36 -18.99
N ARG A 79 0.69 -21.15 -19.94
CA ARG A 79 0.44 -22.60 -20.00
C ARG A 79 1.69 -23.35 -19.60
N GLY A 80 1.54 -24.37 -18.76
CA GLY A 80 2.67 -25.13 -18.25
C GLY A 80 2.27 -26.28 -17.34
N THR A 81 3.27 -26.90 -16.72
CA THR A 81 3.09 -27.96 -15.73
C THR A 81 3.76 -27.54 -14.43
N PHE A 82 3.05 -27.73 -13.32
CA PHE A 82 3.62 -27.41 -12.01
C PHE A 82 4.66 -28.44 -11.59
N ASP A 83 5.76 -27.93 -11.05
CA ASP A 83 6.73 -28.73 -10.31
C ASP A 83 6.35 -28.75 -8.82
N HIS A 84 5.41 -29.63 -8.47
CA HIS A 84 4.95 -29.78 -7.09
C HIS A 84 6.01 -30.37 -6.15
N ALA A 85 7.11 -30.94 -6.67
CA ALA A 85 8.19 -31.45 -5.83
C ALA A 85 8.99 -30.30 -5.20
N HIS A 86 9.01 -29.14 -5.85
CA HIS A 86 9.75 -27.95 -5.43
C HIS A 86 8.85 -26.79 -5.01
N GLU A 87 7.72 -27.08 -4.36
CA GLU A 87 6.87 -26.04 -3.75
C GLU A 87 7.64 -25.31 -2.63
N LEU A 88 7.51 -23.98 -2.61
CA LEU A 88 8.15 -23.08 -1.67
C LEU A 88 7.11 -22.47 -0.73
N TYR A 89 7.47 -22.32 0.56
CA TYR A 89 6.55 -21.86 1.59
C TYR A 89 6.90 -20.45 2.08
N LEU A 90 6.13 -19.46 1.62
CA LEU A 90 6.27 -18.07 2.01
C LEU A 90 5.35 -17.76 3.20
N HIS A 91 5.94 -17.52 4.37
CA HIS A 91 5.22 -17.16 5.59
C HIS A 91 4.42 -15.86 5.43
N GLN A 92 3.16 -15.88 5.87
CA GLN A 92 2.33 -14.69 5.97
C GLN A 92 1.37 -14.81 7.16
N GLY A 93 1.61 -14.00 8.20
CA GLY A 93 0.80 -14.03 9.41
C GLY A 93 0.78 -15.41 10.07
N ARG A 94 -0.38 -16.07 10.11
CA ARG A 94 -0.58 -17.41 10.70
C ARG A 94 -0.53 -18.55 9.68
N GLY A 95 -0.24 -18.27 8.43
CA GLY A 95 -0.21 -19.26 7.37
C GLY A 95 0.85 -18.95 6.33
N PHE A 96 0.62 -19.44 5.11
CA PHE A 96 1.64 -19.53 4.09
C PHE A 96 1.05 -19.26 2.71
N HIS A 97 1.77 -18.51 1.88
CA HIS A 97 1.60 -18.57 0.45
C HIS A 97 2.38 -19.76 -0.11
N ILE A 98 1.70 -20.58 -0.90
CA ILE A 98 2.34 -21.66 -1.66
C ILE A 98 2.82 -21.08 -2.97
N ILE A 99 4.13 -21.15 -3.20
CA ILE A 99 4.75 -20.77 -4.47
C ILE A 99 5.19 -22.06 -5.16
N THR A 100 4.83 -22.23 -6.42
CA THR A 100 5.18 -23.43 -7.18
C THR A 100 5.79 -23.02 -8.51
N PRO A 101 6.97 -23.54 -8.88
CA PRO A 101 7.50 -23.34 -10.21
C PRO A 101 6.55 -23.94 -11.26
N LEU A 102 6.25 -23.15 -12.30
CA LEU A 102 5.51 -23.60 -13.46
C LEU A 102 6.48 -23.70 -14.64
N ILE A 103 6.72 -24.93 -15.10
CA ILE A 103 7.51 -25.19 -16.30
C ILE A 103 6.65 -24.84 -17.52
N ARG A 104 7.04 -23.78 -18.24
CA ARG A 104 6.23 -23.23 -19.32
C ARG A 104 6.24 -24.13 -20.54
N ARG A 105 5.07 -24.33 -21.14
CA ARG A 105 4.91 -25.15 -22.35
C ARG A 105 5.45 -24.46 -23.60
N ASP A 106 5.50 -23.13 -23.59
CA ASP A 106 5.91 -22.29 -24.71
C ASP A 106 7.44 -22.15 -24.85
N GLY A 107 8.21 -22.76 -23.94
CA GLY A 107 9.67 -22.76 -23.96
C GLY A 107 10.32 -21.50 -23.40
N GLY A 108 9.55 -20.59 -22.77
CA GLY A 108 10.15 -19.52 -21.95
C GLY A 108 10.70 -20.06 -20.62
N ALA A 109 11.54 -19.28 -19.95
CA ALA A 109 12.06 -19.61 -18.62
C ALA A 109 10.90 -19.90 -17.63
N PRO A 110 11.01 -20.92 -16.75
CA PRO A 110 9.98 -21.24 -15.77
C PRO A 110 9.54 -20.02 -14.97
N VAL A 111 8.29 -19.98 -14.53
CA VAL A 111 7.77 -18.84 -13.75
C VAL A 111 7.34 -19.30 -12.36
N LEU A 112 7.67 -18.52 -11.33
CA LEU A 112 7.24 -18.80 -9.97
C LEU A 112 5.81 -18.30 -9.78
N VAL A 113 4.88 -19.23 -9.58
CA VAL A 113 3.46 -18.93 -9.39
C VAL A 113 3.13 -18.97 -7.91
N VAL A 114 2.71 -17.83 -7.36
CA VAL A 114 2.09 -17.76 -6.04
C VAL A 114 0.67 -18.28 -6.19
N ARG A 115 0.47 -19.55 -5.87
CA ARG A 115 -0.80 -20.27 -6.07
C ARG A 115 -1.91 -19.80 -5.15
N GLY A 116 -1.55 -19.29 -3.97
CA GLY A 116 -2.51 -18.83 -2.99
C GLY A 116 -2.09 -19.06 -1.55
N TYR A 117 -2.95 -18.65 -0.62
CA TYR A 117 -2.76 -18.81 0.82
C TYR A 117 -3.28 -20.17 1.33
N VAL A 118 -2.61 -20.73 2.32
CA VAL A 118 -3.06 -21.88 3.12
C VAL A 118 -2.83 -21.64 4.62
N PRO A 119 -3.73 -22.12 5.51
CA PRO A 119 -3.41 -22.25 6.92
C PRO A 119 -2.35 -23.34 7.14
N GLY A 120 -1.68 -23.32 8.30
CA GLY A 120 -0.60 -24.28 8.62
C GLY A 120 -1.02 -25.76 8.49
N GLU A 121 -2.27 -26.08 8.81
CA GLU A 121 -2.83 -27.44 8.68
C GLU A 121 -2.89 -27.96 7.24
N LYS A 122 -2.90 -27.05 6.26
CA LYS A 122 -2.95 -27.32 4.82
C LYS A 122 -1.61 -27.07 4.11
N LEU A 123 -0.54 -26.81 4.87
CA LEU A 123 0.78 -26.50 4.34
C LEU A 123 1.32 -27.64 3.47
N LEU A 124 1.34 -28.85 4.03
CA LEU A 124 1.90 -30.02 3.36
C LEU A 124 1.02 -30.50 2.19
N PRO A 125 1.60 -30.85 1.03
CA PRO A 125 0.87 -31.34 -0.15
C PRO A 125 -0.15 -32.44 0.16
N ALA A 126 0.22 -33.41 1.02
CA ALA A 126 -0.63 -34.53 1.43
C ALA A 126 -1.93 -34.11 2.15
N ARG A 127 -2.02 -32.86 2.64
CA ARG A 127 -3.22 -32.32 3.31
C ARG A 127 -4.14 -31.55 2.35
N ARG A 128 -3.74 -31.39 1.09
CA ARG A 128 -4.46 -30.70 0.00
C ARG A 128 -4.24 -31.38 -1.36
N PRO A 129 -4.48 -32.70 -1.49
CA PRO A 129 -4.16 -33.45 -2.71
C PRO A 129 -4.92 -32.95 -3.95
N GLU A 130 -6.15 -32.44 -3.77
CA GLU A 130 -6.95 -31.88 -4.85
C GLU A 130 -6.28 -30.65 -5.49
N GLY A 131 -5.49 -29.92 -4.71
CA GLY A 131 -4.71 -28.79 -5.18
C GLY A 131 -3.44 -29.21 -5.94
N LEU A 132 -3.08 -30.49 -6.03
CA LEU A 132 -1.88 -30.95 -6.74
C LEU A 132 -2.23 -31.32 -8.18
N VAL A 133 -2.53 -30.30 -8.98
CA VAL A 133 -2.99 -30.48 -10.36
C VAL A 133 -1.85 -31.00 -11.24
N SER A 134 -2.05 -32.17 -11.82
CA SER A 134 -1.08 -32.80 -12.71
C SER A 134 -1.32 -32.44 -14.18
N GLY A 135 -0.24 -32.52 -14.98
CA GLY A 135 -0.32 -32.31 -16.43
C GLY A 135 -0.27 -30.85 -16.86
N LEU A 136 -0.74 -30.59 -18.09
CA LEU A 136 -0.72 -29.26 -18.70
C LEU A 136 -1.92 -28.44 -18.25
N ILE A 137 -1.66 -27.30 -17.64
CA ILE A 137 -2.68 -26.36 -17.15
C ILE A 137 -2.48 -24.97 -17.74
N THR A 138 -3.51 -24.14 -17.64
CA THR A 138 -3.44 -22.70 -17.93
C THR A 138 -3.61 -21.97 -16.61
N ILE A 139 -2.64 -21.13 -16.26
CA ILE A 139 -2.72 -20.22 -15.13
C ILE A 139 -3.06 -18.84 -15.66
N GLU A 140 -4.11 -18.26 -15.09
CA GLU A 140 -4.40 -16.85 -15.18
C GLU A 140 -3.90 -16.21 -13.87
N GLY A 141 -3.00 -15.24 -14.00
CA GLY A 141 -2.31 -14.66 -12.85
C GLY A 141 -1.99 -13.19 -13.06
N LEU A 142 -1.76 -12.50 -11.96
CA LEU A 142 -1.35 -11.11 -11.94
C LEU A 142 0.18 -11.03 -11.84
N VAL A 143 0.82 -10.29 -12.75
CA VAL A 143 2.27 -10.09 -12.70
C VAL A 143 2.66 -9.27 -11.47
N ARG A 144 3.62 -9.80 -10.70
CA ARG A 144 4.19 -9.19 -9.51
C ARG A 144 5.71 -9.17 -9.58
N MET A 145 6.29 -8.12 -9.03
CA MET A 145 7.74 -8.00 -8.90
C MET A 145 8.24 -8.72 -7.65
N ALA A 146 9.50 -9.13 -7.68
CA ALA A 146 10.23 -9.50 -6.47
C ALA A 146 10.15 -8.35 -5.45
N GLY A 147 10.05 -8.71 -4.17
CA GLY A 147 10.02 -7.75 -3.09
C GLY A 147 11.40 -7.59 -2.48
N GLU A 148 11.70 -6.43 -1.93
CA GLU A 148 12.90 -6.24 -1.11
C GLU A 148 12.53 -6.37 0.38
N PRO A 149 13.38 -7.02 1.20
CA PRO A 149 13.17 -7.07 2.64
C PRO A 149 13.38 -5.68 3.26
N ASN A 150 12.70 -5.42 4.38
CA ASN A 150 12.98 -4.27 5.23
C ASN A 150 13.76 -4.71 6.49
N LEU A 151 14.16 -3.75 7.33
CA LEU A 151 14.94 -3.98 8.56
C LEU A 151 14.30 -4.94 9.58
N PHE A 152 13.00 -5.22 9.46
CA PHE A 152 12.25 -6.11 10.36
C PHE A 152 11.83 -7.43 9.69
N THR A 153 12.22 -7.63 8.43
CA THR A 153 11.94 -8.86 7.70
C THR A 153 12.97 -9.92 8.08
N PRO A 154 12.56 -11.10 8.58
CA PRO A 154 13.50 -12.18 8.85
C PRO A 154 14.24 -12.64 7.59
N GLU A 155 15.43 -13.20 7.76
CA GLU A 155 16.16 -13.84 6.67
C GLU A 155 15.45 -15.10 6.18
N ASN A 156 15.51 -15.34 4.87
CA ASN A 156 15.03 -16.59 4.29
C ASN A 156 15.94 -17.75 4.73
N ASP A 157 15.36 -18.94 4.94
CA ASP A 157 16.08 -20.20 5.10
C ASP A 157 15.73 -21.15 3.93
N PRO A 158 16.52 -21.11 2.83
CA PRO A 158 16.32 -21.99 1.68
C PRO A 158 16.46 -23.48 2.03
N ALA A 159 17.34 -23.85 2.95
CA ALA A 159 17.59 -25.25 3.31
C ALA A 159 16.40 -25.86 4.04
N GLY A 160 15.73 -25.07 4.89
CA GLY A 160 14.50 -25.45 5.58
C GLY A 160 13.21 -25.12 4.84
N ASN A 161 13.29 -24.61 3.60
CA ASN A 161 12.17 -24.11 2.81
C ASN A 161 11.25 -23.14 3.58
N ARG A 162 11.86 -22.19 4.30
CA ARG A 162 11.14 -21.13 5.03
C ARG A 162 11.47 -19.78 4.42
N TRP A 163 10.47 -19.17 3.80
CA TRP A 163 10.62 -17.89 3.13
C TRP A 163 9.79 -16.83 3.84
N TYR A 164 10.32 -15.62 3.96
CA TYR A 164 9.64 -14.46 4.57
C TYR A 164 9.46 -13.32 3.57
N TRP A 165 10.23 -13.33 2.49
CA TRP A 165 10.09 -12.41 1.37
C TRP A 165 10.41 -13.11 0.04
N ARG A 166 9.98 -12.48 -1.06
CA ARG A 166 10.05 -13.03 -2.42
C ARG A 166 11.41 -12.74 -3.04
N ASP A 167 12.40 -13.57 -2.72
CA ASP A 167 13.72 -13.58 -3.35
C ASP A 167 13.68 -14.47 -4.60
N LEU A 168 13.59 -13.85 -5.77
CA LEU A 168 13.40 -14.57 -7.03
C LEU A 168 14.56 -15.53 -7.31
N GLU A 169 15.80 -15.05 -7.15
CA GLU A 169 16.97 -15.84 -7.47
C GLU A 169 17.20 -16.97 -6.46
N ALA A 170 17.07 -16.69 -5.16
CA ALA A 170 17.25 -17.71 -4.15
C ALA A 170 16.16 -18.78 -4.24
N MET A 171 14.91 -18.39 -4.53
CA MET A 171 13.81 -19.33 -4.75
C MET A 171 14.02 -20.19 -6.00
N ALA A 172 14.48 -19.59 -7.10
CA ALA A 172 14.82 -20.35 -8.30
C ALA A 172 15.89 -21.42 -8.03
N ARG A 173 16.98 -21.03 -7.34
CA ARG A 173 18.06 -21.95 -6.94
C ARG A 173 17.55 -23.06 -6.02
N ALA A 174 16.71 -22.72 -5.04
CA ALA A 174 16.13 -23.70 -4.12
C ALA A 174 15.20 -24.71 -4.82
N SER A 175 14.57 -24.30 -5.93
CA SER A 175 13.78 -25.18 -6.80
C SER A 175 14.61 -25.91 -7.87
N GLY A 176 15.95 -25.83 -7.83
CA GLY A 176 16.83 -26.50 -8.79
C GLY A 176 16.81 -25.88 -10.20
N LEU A 177 16.34 -24.64 -10.34
CA LEU A 177 16.23 -23.95 -11.61
C LEU A 177 17.43 -23.03 -11.83
N ALA A 178 18.03 -23.09 -13.01
CA ALA A 178 19.13 -22.20 -13.40
C ALA A 178 18.66 -20.76 -13.61
N GLU A 179 17.45 -20.59 -14.13
CA GLU A 179 16.81 -19.30 -14.37
C GLU A 179 15.28 -19.42 -14.23
N VAL A 180 14.65 -18.29 -13.96
CA VAL A 180 13.19 -18.12 -13.97
C VAL A 180 12.85 -16.80 -14.66
N ALA A 181 11.61 -16.67 -15.14
CA ALA A 181 11.10 -15.38 -15.58
C ALA A 181 11.30 -14.34 -14.45
N PRO A 182 11.69 -13.08 -14.77
CA PRO A 182 12.03 -12.03 -13.80
C PRO A 182 10.82 -11.46 -13.04
N VAL A 183 9.76 -12.27 -12.86
CA VAL A 183 8.48 -11.90 -12.26
C VAL A 183 7.88 -13.09 -11.52
N TYR A 184 6.99 -12.80 -10.57
CA TYR A 184 6.05 -13.76 -10.00
C TYR A 184 4.69 -13.61 -10.67
N LEU A 185 3.90 -14.69 -10.64
CA LEU A 185 2.48 -14.65 -10.97
C LEU A 185 1.64 -14.98 -9.74
N ASP A 186 0.84 -14.04 -9.27
CA ASP A 186 -0.16 -14.32 -8.24
C ASP A 186 -1.41 -14.88 -8.93
N SER A 187 -1.78 -16.13 -8.62
CA SER A 187 -2.95 -16.80 -9.21
C SER A 187 -4.23 -15.99 -8.93
N LEU A 188 -5.04 -15.76 -9.97
CA LEU A 188 -6.35 -15.11 -9.84
C LEU A 188 -7.46 -16.08 -9.43
N HIS A 189 -7.17 -17.38 -9.41
CA HIS A 189 -8.16 -18.42 -9.11
C HIS A 189 -7.69 -19.32 -7.97
N ASP A 190 -8.65 -19.80 -7.19
CA ASP A 190 -8.44 -20.88 -6.23
C ASP A 190 -7.98 -22.15 -6.93
N ALA A 191 -7.10 -22.90 -6.28
CA ALA A 191 -6.78 -24.24 -6.75
C ALA A 191 -7.99 -25.19 -6.55
N PRO A 192 -8.09 -26.26 -7.36
CA PRO A 192 -9.13 -27.26 -7.17
C PRO A 192 -9.14 -27.82 -5.74
N GLY A 193 -10.33 -28.07 -5.20
CA GLY A 193 -10.51 -28.42 -3.78
C GLY A 193 -10.43 -27.25 -2.80
N GLY A 194 -10.28 -26.01 -3.30
CA GLY A 194 -10.36 -24.77 -2.52
C GLY A 194 -9.07 -24.39 -1.78
N TRP A 195 -7.97 -25.11 -2.02
CA TRP A 195 -6.65 -24.81 -1.43
C TRP A 195 -5.50 -25.13 -2.40
N PRO A 196 -4.49 -24.26 -2.53
CA PRO A 196 -4.39 -22.91 -1.97
C PRO A 196 -5.49 -21.96 -2.47
N ARG A 197 -5.87 -20.98 -1.64
CA ARG A 197 -6.83 -19.94 -2.04
C ARG A 197 -6.11 -18.84 -2.81
N GLY A 198 -6.46 -18.69 -4.08
CA GLY A 198 -5.92 -17.68 -4.98
C GLY A 198 -6.51 -16.30 -4.67
N ASP A 199 -6.27 -15.35 -5.58
CA ASP A 199 -6.77 -13.97 -5.49
C ASP A 199 -6.49 -13.26 -4.16
N THR A 200 -5.37 -13.61 -3.54
CA THR A 200 -4.96 -13.01 -2.25
C THR A 200 -4.30 -11.65 -2.42
N THR A 201 -4.24 -11.11 -3.65
CA THR A 201 -3.62 -9.82 -3.90
C THR A 201 -4.57 -8.72 -3.47
N ILE A 202 -4.44 -8.28 -2.22
CA ILE A 202 -5.21 -7.14 -1.71
C ILE A 202 -4.63 -5.86 -2.32
N LEU A 203 -5.31 -5.32 -3.35
CA LEU A 203 -5.02 -4.02 -3.96
C LEU A 203 -5.72 -2.85 -3.24
N ALA A 204 -6.21 -3.08 -2.02
CA ALA A 204 -6.89 -2.05 -1.23
C ALA A 204 -5.88 -1.19 -0.46
N LEU A 205 -5.59 0.01 -0.98
CA LEU A 205 -4.80 1.02 -0.25
C LEU A 205 -5.73 1.99 0.50
N PRO A 206 -5.74 2.02 1.85
CA PRO A 206 -6.67 2.87 2.62
C PRO A 206 -6.53 4.36 2.29
N ASN A 207 -7.59 5.07 1.92
CA ASN A 207 -7.51 6.45 1.43
C ASN A 207 -8.30 7.45 2.32
N ASN A 208 -7.84 7.65 3.56
CA ASN A 208 -8.52 8.49 4.56
C ASN A 208 -8.11 9.97 4.52
N HIS A 209 -7.41 10.41 3.46
CA HIS A 209 -6.78 11.72 3.37
C HIS A 209 -7.78 12.89 3.40
N LEU A 210 -9.01 12.69 2.91
CA LEU A 210 -10.07 13.70 3.01
C LEU A 210 -10.43 14.03 4.46
N GLY A 211 -10.62 13.00 5.31
CA GLY A 211 -10.94 13.18 6.72
C GLY A 211 -9.85 13.97 7.45
N TYR A 212 -8.58 13.63 7.20
CA TYR A 212 -7.46 14.39 7.76
C TYR A 212 -7.39 15.82 7.24
N ALA A 213 -7.66 16.07 5.96
CA ALA A 213 -7.71 17.43 5.42
C ALA A 213 -8.75 18.28 6.15
N LEU A 214 -9.96 17.73 6.37
CA LEU A 214 -11.01 18.40 7.14
C LEU A 214 -10.59 18.67 8.59
N THR A 215 -9.90 17.73 9.24
CA THR A 215 -9.34 17.94 10.58
C THR A 215 -8.39 19.13 10.61
N TRP A 216 -7.43 19.20 9.68
CA TRP A 216 -6.43 20.28 9.66
C TRP A 216 -7.05 21.66 9.39
N PHE A 217 -8.00 21.74 8.44
CA PHE A 217 -8.72 22.98 8.18
C PHE A 217 -9.62 23.39 9.35
N SER A 218 -10.24 22.42 10.04
CA SER A 218 -11.04 22.70 11.24
C SER A 218 -10.18 23.24 12.38
N PHE A 219 -8.97 22.71 12.58
CA PHE A 219 -8.02 23.26 13.55
C PHE A 219 -7.53 24.65 13.18
N ALA A 220 -7.26 24.91 11.89
CA ALA A 220 -6.90 26.25 11.42
C ALA A 220 -8.02 27.26 11.72
N LEU A 221 -9.27 26.89 11.45
CA LEU A 221 -10.44 27.71 11.74
C LEU A 221 -10.62 27.93 13.25
N ALA A 222 -10.53 26.88 14.06
CA ALA A 222 -10.65 26.97 15.51
C ALA A 222 -9.57 27.89 16.10
N LEU A 223 -8.32 27.76 15.66
CA LEU A 223 -7.22 28.61 16.09
C LEU A 223 -7.47 30.09 15.73
N LEU A 224 -7.97 30.36 14.53
CA LEU A 224 -8.32 31.71 14.10
C LEU A 224 -9.46 32.29 14.96
N VAL A 225 -10.50 31.52 15.24
CA VAL A 225 -11.62 31.92 16.11
C VAL A 225 -11.12 32.22 17.52
N ILE A 226 -10.29 31.35 18.10
CA ILE A 226 -9.71 31.56 19.44
C ILE A 226 -8.86 32.84 19.46
N TYR A 227 -8.04 33.07 18.44
CA TYR A 227 -7.22 34.28 18.33
C TYR A 227 -8.05 35.56 18.22
N ILE A 228 -9.14 35.54 17.43
CA ILE A 228 -10.08 36.68 17.33
C ILE A 228 -10.71 36.96 18.70
N LEU A 229 -11.27 35.94 19.35
CA LEU A 229 -11.89 36.08 20.68
C LEU A 229 -10.90 36.57 21.73
N TYR A 230 -9.66 36.06 21.69
CA TYR A 230 -8.57 36.50 22.55
C TYR A 230 -8.26 37.98 22.35
N GLY A 231 -8.07 38.43 21.10
CA GLY A 231 -7.74 39.83 20.81
C GLY A 231 -8.87 40.80 21.15
N LEU A 232 -10.13 40.39 21.03
CA LEU A 232 -11.30 41.17 21.46
C LEU A 232 -11.38 41.26 23.00
N ARG A 233 -11.13 40.16 23.72
CA ARG A 233 -11.12 40.15 25.20
C ARG A 233 -10.01 41.03 25.77
N ARG A 234 -8.79 40.89 25.25
CA ARG A 234 -7.62 41.66 25.70
C ARG A 234 -7.78 43.17 25.50
N ALA A 235 -8.42 43.58 24.40
CA ALA A 235 -8.73 45.00 24.18
C ALA A 235 -9.76 45.57 25.16
N LYS A 236 -10.74 44.74 25.58
CA LYS A 236 -11.72 45.13 26.61
C LYS A 236 -11.04 45.32 27.97
N GLU A 237 -10.11 44.44 28.33
CA GLU A 237 -9.34 44.52 29.59
C GLU A 237 -8.45 45.77 29.64
N THR A 238 -7.64 45.98 28.60
CA THR A 238 -6.76 47.18 28.50
C THR A 238 -7.54 48.50 28.51
N SER A 239 -8.76 48.52 27.95
CA SER A 239 -9.64 49.71 28.00
C SER A 239 -10.18 49.97 29.42
N LYS A 240 -10.53 48.91 30.17
CA LYS A 240 -10.97 49.03 31.58
C LYS A 240 -9.85 49.51 32.49
N GLU A 241 -8.65 48.99 32.30
CA GLU A 241 -7.47 49.36 33.10
C GLU A 241 -7.13 50.85 32.91
N LYS A 242 -7.08 51.33 31.66
CA LYS A 242 -6.88 52.76 31.36
C LYS A 242 -7.95 53.67 31.98
N ALA A 243 -9.22 53.24 31.97
CA ALA A 243 -10.30 54.01 32.58
C ALA A 243 -10.16 54.10 34.12
N LYS A 244 -9.70 53.03 34.77
CA LYS A 244 -9.46 53.00 36.22
C LYS A 244 -8.28 53.89 36.65
N THR A 245 -7.20 53.91 35.87
CA THR A 245 -6.01 54.76 36.14
C THR A 245 -6.29 56.25 35.95
N GLN A 246 -7.28 56.64 35.12
CA GLN A 246 -7.64 58.05 34.91
C GLN A 246 -8.65 58.60 35.94
N SER A 247 -9.28 57.73 36.74
CA SER A 247 -10.29 58.11 37.73
C SER A 247 -9.80 58.09 39.19
N GLY A 248 -8.54 57.74 39.43
CA GLY A 248 -7.90 57.73 40.74
C GLY A 248 -6.70 58.66 40.75
#